data_AF-A0A7S3XI59-F1
#
_entry.id   AF-A0A7S3XI59-F1
#
_cell.length_a   1.000
_cell.length_b   1.000
_cell.length_c   1.000
_cell.angle_alpha   90.00
_cell.angle_beta   90.00
_cell.angle_gamma   90.00
#
_symmetry.space_group_name_H-M   'P 1'
#
loop_
_entity.id
_entity.type
_entity.pdbx_description
1 polymer ?
#
loop_
_entity_poly.entity_id
_entity_poly.type
_entity_poly.pdbx_seq_one_letter_code
_entity_poly.pdbx_strand_id
1 'polypeptide(L)'
;GLGNGIVLIIAALLGCGATHKQNRFILTAFLFLAGVVFTLLCITAIASTLSLSHVKAISELNSPQLNALTGRNQSTYRFIRQAYGEIYNTAECTGGIASFLSGKPSFTEIECKESKAIAKTLNGWLNADDSSAITAVSFSICVVQAGLDDEFKGGIPAANAWCGSNTTVIKLVDRWSLGILIALWIITAFVLIVGIANCVLVSGNKKKGKVIAVEKPQGVVYGQPVHGGVQVVRV
;
A
#
# COMPACT_ATOMS: atom_id res chain seq x y z
N GLY A 1 -2.78 10.76 6.48
CA GLY A 1 -3.49 10.33 5.25
C GLY A 1 -4.59 11.30 4.87
N LEU A 2 -4.24 12.50 4.41
CA LEU A 2 -5.17 13.50 3.84
C LEU A 2 -4.66 13.95 2.45
N GLY A 3 -3.34 14.14 2.31
CA GLY A 3 -2.69 14.47 1.04
C GLY A 3 -2.93 13.46 -0.09
N ASN A 4 -2.83 12.15 0.18
CA ASN A 4 -3.07 11.13 -0.85
C ASN A 4 -4.53 11.09 -1.34
N GLY A 5 -5.50 11.39 -0.47
CA GLY A 5 -6.92 11.46 -0.85
C GLY A 5 -7.21 12.68 -1.74
N ILE A 6 -6.62 13.83 -1.41
CA ILE A 6 -6.77 15.06 -2.20
C ILE A 6 -6.19 14.89 -3.61
N VAL A 7 -5.04 14.22 -3.75
CA VAL A 7 -4.43 13.94 -5.06
C VAL A 7 -5.33 13.06 -5.93
N LEU A 8 -5.97 12.05 -5.34
CA LEU A 8 -6.91 11.19 -6.07
C LEU A 8 -8.18 11.94 -6.50
N ILE A 9 -8.69 12.84 -5.66
CA ILE A 9 -9.83 13.70 -6.00
C ILE A 9 -9.48 14.66 -7.13
N ILE A 10 -8.30 15.30 -7.07
CA ILE A 10 -7.82 16.20 -8.13
C ILE A 10 -7.63 15.43 -9.44
N ALA A 11 -7.06 14.22 -9.39
CA ALA A 11 -6.93 13.36 -10.57
C ALA A 11 -8.32 12.97 -11.13
N ALA A 12 -9.28 12.59 -10.29
CA ALA A 12 -10.64 12.26 -10.73
C ALA A 12 -11.35 13.46 -11.38
N LEU A 13 -11.23 14.66 -10.79
CA LEU A 13 -11.80 15.90 -11.34
C LEU A 13 -11.14 16.31 -12.66
N LEU A 14 -9.82 16.19 -12.76
CA LEU A 14 -9.08 16.43 -14.00
C LEU A 14 -9.46 15.41 -15.09
N GLY A 15 -9.65 14.15 -14.72
CA GLY A 15 -10.16 13.09 -15.61
C GLY A 15 -11.54 13.43 -16.16
N CYS A 16 -12.51 13.73 -15.28
CA CYS A 16 -13.86 14.13 -15.68
C CYS A 16 -13.86 15.38 -16.57
N GLY A 17 -13.09 16.42 -16.20
CA GLY A 17 -12.97 17.66 -16.96
C GLY A 17 -12.30 17.48 -18.33
N ALA A 18 -11.30 16.60 -18.42
CA ALA A 18 -10.60 16.27 -19.67
C ALA A 18 -11.53 15.55 -20.66
N THR A 19 -12.35 14.59 -20.20
CA THR A 19 -13.36 13.92 -21.03
C THR A 19 -14.47 14.86 -21.49
N HIS A 20 -14.90 15.81 -20.64
CA HIS A 20 -16.00 16.70 -20.97
C HIS A 20 -15.63 17.78 -22.00
N LYS A 21 -14.41 18.36 -21.93
CA LYS A 21 -13.96 19.40 -22.87
C LYS A 21 -13.12 18.90 -24.05
N GLN A 22 -12.75 17.61 -24.10
CA GLN A 22 -11.83 17.02 -25.08
C GLN A 22 -10.56 17.86 -25.33
N ASN A 23 -10.10 18.62 -24.32
CA ASN A 23 -8.91 19.45 -24.48
C ASN A 23 -7.68 18.55 -24.44
N ARG A 24 -7.03 18.39 -25.60
CA ARG A 24 -5.86 17.52 -25.78
C ARG A 24 -4.74 17.83 -24.79
N PHE A 25 -4.54 19.10 -24.42
CA PHE A 25 -3.49 19.47 -23.47
C PHE A 25 -3.77 18.91 -22.06
N ILE A 26 -5.01 19.05 -21.58
CA ILE A 26 -5.43 18.54 -20.26
C ILE A 26 -5.39 17.00 -20.26
N LEU A 27 -5.79 16.37 -21.37
CA LEU A 27 -5.76 14.92 -21.51
C LEU A 27 -4.33 14.35 -21.51
N THR A 28 -3.37 15.03 -22.16
CA THR A 28 -1.95 14.65 -22.13
C THR A 28 -1.33 14.85 -20.75
N ALA A 29 -1.64 15.97 -20.07
CA ALA A 29 -1.17 16.21 -18.70
C ALA A 29 -1.71 15.16 -17.71
N PHE A 30 -2.99 14.77 -17.87
CA PHE A 30 -3.60 13.70 -17.09
C PHE A 30 -2.93 12.34 -17.35
N LEU A 31 -2.65 12.01 -18.62
CA LEU A 31 -1.92 10.81 -19.00
C LEU A 31 -0.52 10.75 -18.40
N PHE A 32 0.21 11.87 -18.39
CA PHE A 32 1.54 11.95 -17.78
C PHE A 32 1.46 11.69 -16.26
N LEU A 33 0.53 12.36 -15.57
CA LEU A 33 0.33 12.16 -14.13
C LEU A 33 -0.07 10.71 -13.81
N ALA A 34 -0.99 10.13 -14.58
CA ALA A 34 -1.40 8.73 -14.44
C ALA A 34 -0.23 7.77 -14.66
N GLY A 35 0.64 8.05 -15.65
CA GLY A 35 1.85 7.26 -15.91
C GLY A 35 2.87 7.32 -14.76
N VAL A 36 3.07 8.51 -14.16
CA VAL A 36 3.92 8.67 -12.97
C VAL A 36 3.35 7.88 -11.80
N VAL A 37 2.05 8.03 -11.51
CA VAL A 37 1.37 7.30 -10.43
C VAL A 37 1.46 5.79 -10.65
N PHE A 38 1.22 5.31 -11.88
CA PHE A 38 1.38 3.90 -12.24
C PHE A 38 2.80 3.39 -11.98
N THR A 39 3.82 4.14 -12.40
CA THR A 39 5.23 3.76 -12.22
C THR A 39 5.56 3.65 -10.73
N LEU A 40 5.12 4.61 -9.92
CA LEU A 40 5.30 4.58 -8.47
C LEU A 40 4.61 3.37 -7.84
N LEU A 41 3.34 3.11 -8.21
CA LEU A 41 2.60 1.94 -7.73
C LEU A 41 3.30 0.63 -8.10
N CYS A 42 3.81 0.49 -9.33
CA CYS A 42 4.58 -0.68 -9.75
C CYS A 42 5.85 -0.87 -8.91
N ILE A 43 6.63 0.18 -8.68
CA ILE A 43 7.84 0.12 -7.84
C ILE A 43 7.45 -0.32 -6.41
N THR A 44 6.39 0.26 -5.84
CA THR A 44 5.90 -0.11 -4.51
C THR A 44 5.40 -1.55 -4.46
N ALA A 45 4.71 -2.04 -5.50
CA ALA A 45 4.23 -3.42 -5.59
C ALA A 45 5.38 -4.42 -5.58
N ILE A 46 6.39 -4.17 -6.41
CA ILE A 46 7.58 -5.02 -6.53
C ILE A 46 8.35 -5.03 -5.20
N ALA A 47 8.62 -3.84 -4.63
CA ALA A 47 9.29 -3.74 -3.34
C ALA A 47 8.51 -4.46 -2.23
N SER A 48 7.19 -4.30 -2.19
CA SER A 48 6.32 -4.98 -1.21
C SER A 48 6.32 -6.50 -1.38
N THR A 49 6.43 -7.00 -2.62
CA THR A 49 6.52 -8.44 -2.91
C THR A 49 7.80 -9.05 -2.34
N LEU A 50 8.93 -8.33 -2.44
CA LEU A 50 10.19 -8.77 -1.83
C LEU A 50 10.10 -8.79 -0.30
N SER A 51 9.58 -7.72 0.32
CA SER A 51 9.41 -7.65 1.77
C SER A 51 8.46 -8.73 2.32
N LEU A 52 7.42 -9.08 1.57
CA LEU A 52 6.46 -10.13 1.93
C LEU A 52 7.11 -11.51 2.13
N SER A 53 8.08 -11.86 1.30
CA SER A 53 8.81 -13.12 1.46
C SER A 53 9.52 -13.22 2.81
N HIS A 54 10.07 -12.10 3.29
CA HIS A 54 10.74 -12.02 4.59
C HIS A 54 9.75 -12.03 5.74
N VAL A 55 8.62 -11.30 5.62
CA VAL A 55 7.54 -11.30 6.60
C VAL A 55 6.97 -12.71 6.79
N LYS A 56 6.71 -13.43 5.69
CA LYS A 56 6.26 -14.83 5.75
C LYS A 56 7.29 -15.74 6.40
N ALA A 57 8.56 -15.60 6.03
CA ALA A 57 9.63 -16.42 6.60
C ALA A 57 9.75 -16.23 8.13
N ILE A 58 9.54 -15.02 8.65
CA ILE A 58 9.56 -14.77 10.10
C ILE A 58 8.23 -15.12 10.79
N SER A 59 7.10 -15.14 10.07
CA SER A 59 5.77 -15.47 10.65
C SER A 59 5.61 -16.95 11.00
N GLU A 60 6.41 -17.81 10.35
CA GLU A 60 6.48 -19.24 10.61
C GLU A 60 7.37 -19.60 11.82
N LEU A 61 8.09 -18.62 12.40
CA LEU A 61 9.01 -18.83 13.53
C LEU A 61 8.34 -18.64 14.89
N ASN A 62 8.85 -19.35 15.90
CA ASN A 62 8.46 -19.17 17.30
C ASN A 62 9.34 -18.13 18.03
N SER A 63 8.97 -17.77 19.26
CA SER A 63 9.66 -16.71 20.02
C SER A 63 11.18 -16.95 20.19
N PRO A 64 11.67 -18.16 20.56
CA PRO A 64 13.10 -18.45 20.59
C PRO A 64 13.81 -18.25 19.24
N GLN A 65 13.22 -18.70 18.13
CA GLN A 65 13.81 -18.58 16.79
C GLN A 65 13.92 -17.13 16.32
N LEU A 66 12.97 -16.26 16.71
CA LEU A 66 13.01 -14.83 16.40
C LEU A 66 14.22 -14.11 17.01
N ASN A 67 14.77 -14.61 18.12
CA ASN A 67 15.97 -14.04 18.74
C ASN A 67 17.28 -14.37 18.01
N ALA A 68 17.25 -15.34 17.08
CA ALA A 68 18.42 -15.83 16.33
C ALA A 68 18.44 -15.34 14.87
N LEU A 69 17.61 -14.37 14.52
CA LEU A 69 17.52 -13.84 13.17
C LEU A 69 18.79 -13.09 12.74
N THR A 70 19.17 -13.26 11.48
CA THR A 70 20.29 -12.55 10.84
C THR A 70 19.87 -11.97 9.48
N GLY A 71 20.67 -11.03 8.96
CA GLY A 71 20.50 -10.47 7.62
C GLY A 71 19.16 -9.75 7.41
N ARG A 72 18.52 -9.98 6.26
CA ARG A 72 17.27 -9.29 5.88
C ARG A 72 16.09 -9.63 6.80
N ASN A 73 15.98 -10.87 7.27
CA ASN A 73 14.91 -11.26 8.20
C ASN A 73 15.02 -10.49 9.53
N GLN A 74 16.25 -10.26 10.01
CA GLN A 74 16.49 -9.45 11.20
C GLN A 74 16.08 -7.98 10.98
N SER A 75 16.39 -7.41 9.82
CA SER A 75 15.98 -6.05 9.46
C SER A 75 14.45 -5.90 9.41
N THR A 76 13.74 -6.85 8.77
CA THR A 76 12.27 -6.86 8.75
C THR A 76 11.68 -7.01 10.15
N TYR A 77 12.23 -7.92 10.98
CA TYR A 77 11.81 -8.09 12.36
C TYR A 77 11.99 -6.81 13.19
N ARG A 78 13.15 -6.15 13.08
CA ARG A 78 13.42 -4.87 13.75
C ARG A 78 12.46 -3.78 13.31
N PHE A 79 12.17 -3.68 12.02
CA PHE A 79 11.20 -2.70 11.51
C PHE A 79 9.79 -2.90 12.12
N ILE A 80 9.29 -4.14 12.14
CA ILE A 80 7.97 -4.43 12.75
C ILE A 80 8.00 -4.12 14.26
N ARG A 81 9.09 -4.50 14.94
CA ARG A 81 9.29 -4.21 16.35
C ARG A 81 9.30 -2.70 16.62
N GLN A 82 10.03 -1.92 15.82
CA GLN A 82 10.09 -0.46 15.95
C GLN A 82 8.72 0.18 15.75
N ALA A 83 7.98 -0.22 14.71
CA ALA A 83 6.61 0.25 14.49
C ALA A 83 5.68 -0.08 15.68
N TYR A 84 5.84 -1.25 16.29
CA TYR A 84 5.12 -1.58 17.53
C TYR A 84 5.49 -0.64 18.68
N GLY A 85 6.78 -0.41 18.91
CA GLY A 85 7.27 0.50 19.95
C GLY A 85 6.80 1.94 19.74
N GLU A 86 6.74 2.41 18.50
CA GLU A 86 6.16 3.71 18.14
C GLU A 86 4.68 3.78 18.50
N ILE A 87 3.86 2.79 18.10
CA ILE A 87 2.43 2.75 18.46
C ILE A 87 2.25 2.79 19.97
N TYR A 88 3.03 1.99 20.70
CA TYR A 88 2.99 1.90 22.15
C TYR A 88 3.36 3.24 22.81
N ASN A 89 4.42 3.89 22.33
CA ASN A 89 4.92 5.15 22.87
C ASN A 89 4.01 6.33 22.53
N THR A 90 3.56 6.44 21.28
CA THR A 90 2.69 7.52 20.82
C THR A 90 1.35 7.50 21.54
N ALA A 91 0.79 6.32 21.82
CA ALA A 91 -0.47 6.22 22.56
C ALA A 91 -0.32 6.35 24.09
N GLU A 92 0.88 6.70 24.57
CA GLU A 92 1.27 6.79 25.98
C GLU A 92 0.84 5.54 26.77
N CYS A 93 1.23 4.35 26.28
CA CYS A 93 0.86 3.09 26.90
C CYS A 93 1.77 2.69 28.07
N THR A 94 1.22 1.97 29.05
CA THR A 94 1.91 1.36 30.19
C THR A 94 1.41 -0.07 30.39
N GLY A 95 2.14 -0.88 31.17
CA GLY A 95 1.79 -2.28 31.41
C GLY A 95 2.49 -3.28 30.49
N GLY A 96 1.85 -4.42 30.20
CA GLY A 96 2.44 -5.51 29.42
C GLY A 96 3.64 -6.20 30.07
N ILE A 97 3.79 -6.07 31.40
CA ILE A 97 4.93 -6.64 32.15
C ILE A 97 4.68 -8.14 32.34
N ALA A 98 5.67 -8.96 32.01
CA ALA A 98 5.56 -10.40 32.13
C ALA A 98 5.92 -10.89 33.53
N SER A 99 5.19 -11.91 33.97
CA SER A 99 5.51 -12.77 35.10
C SER A 99 5.45 -14.22 34.62
N PHE A 100 6.34 -15.09 35.09
CA PHE A 100 6.33 -16.49 34.69
C PHE A 100 5.86 -17.36 35.86
N LEU A 101 4.64 -17.89 35.74
CA LEU A 101 4.04 -18.79 36.73
C LEU A 101 3.96 -20.19 36.12
N SER A 102 4.58 -21.17 36.77
CA SER A 102 4.59 -22.57 36.31
C SER A 102 5.06 -22.75 34.85
N GLY A 103 6.05 -21.95 34.43
CA GLY A 103 6.62 -22.00 33.08
C GLY A 103 5.80 -21.33 31.98
N LYS A 104 4.65 -20.72 32.30
CA LYS A 104 3.84 -19.93 31.36
C LYS A 104 3.95 -18.43 31.65
N PRO A 105 4.04 -17.58 30.62
CA PRO A 105 3.99 -16.14 30.82
C PRO A 105 2.56 -15.68 31.16
N SER A 106 2.47 -14.74 32.09
CA SER A 106 1.27 -13.98 32.43
C SER A 106 1.63 -12.50 32.37
N PHE A 107 0.85 -11.71 31.66
CA PHE A 107 1.14 -10.30 31.40
C PHE A 107 0.18 -9.39 32.17
N THR A 108 0.69 -8.28 32.69
CA THR A 108 -0.19 -7.21 33.19
C THR A 108 -0.93 -6.58 32.02
N GLU A 109 -2.15 -6.11 32.25
CA GLU A 109 -2.92 -5.40 31.23
C GLU A 109 -2.16 -4.17 30.73
N ILE A 110 -2.26 -3.90 29.42
CA ILE A 110 -1.78 -2.66 28.81
C ILE A 110 -2.86 -1.60 28.90
N GLU A 111 -2.54 -0.45 29.45
CA GLU A 111 -3.39 0.73 29.45
C GLU A 111 -2.74 1.81 28.59
N CYS A 112 -3.52 2.47 27.73
CA CYS A 112 -3.04 3.56 26.89
C CYS A 112 -3.87 4.81 27.16
N LYS A 113 -3.20 5.90 27.54
CA LYS A 113 -3.86 7.15 27.93
C LYS A 113 -4.61 7.80 26.78
N GLU A 114 -4.04 7.76 25.57
CA GLU A 114 -4.63 8.42 24.41
C GLU A 114 -5.72 7.60 23.71
N SER A 115 -5.71 6.27 23.84
CA SER A 115 -6.61 5.41 23.06
C SER A 115 -6.91 4.06 23.70
N LYS A 116 -8.15 3.89 24.15
CA LYS A 116 -8.70 2.60 24.59
C LYS A 116 -8.74 1.54 23.49
N ALA A 117 -8.88 1.96 22.23
CA ALA A 117 -8.90 1.04 21.10
C ALA A 117 -7.51 0.44 20.84
N ILE A 118 -6.45 1.25 20.99
CA ILE A 118 -5.06 0.77 20.90
C ILE A 118 -4.78 -0.18 22.06
N ALA A 119 -5.12 0.20 23.30
CA ALA A 119 -4.97 -0.68 24.47
C ALA A 119 -5.65 -2.04 24.26
N LYS A 120 -6.91 -2.05 23.80
CA LYS A 120 -7.64 -3.29 23.49
C LYS A 120 -6.93 -4.14 22.42
N THR A 121 -6.37 -3.49 21.40
CA THR A 121 -5.65 -4.19 20.32
C THR A 121 -4.35 -4.82 20.83
N LEU A 122 -3.56 -4.07 21.60
CA LEU A 122 -2.30 -4.55 22.18
C LEU A 122 -2.54 -5.70 23.18
N ASN A 123 -3.54 -5.57 24.05
CA ASN A 123 -3.96 -6.66 24.94
C ASN A 123 -4.50 -7.86 24.17
N GLY A 124 -5.19 -7.64 23.05
CA GLY A 124 -5.62 -8.70 22.16
C GLY A 124 -4.43 -9.49 21.62
N TRP A 125 -3.35 -8.81 21.23
CA TRP A 125 -2.14 -9.49 20.74
C TRP A 125 -1.37 -10.22 21.83
N LEU A 126 -1.29 -9.66 23.04
CA LEU A 126 -0.65 -10.30 24.19
C LEU A 126 -1.34 -11.60 24.63
N ASN A 127 -2.68 -11.62 24.59
CA ASN A 127 -3.48 -12.73 25.11
C ASN A 127 -3.86 -13.77 24.05
N ALA A 128 -3.52 -13.56 22.79
CA ALA A 128 -3.93 -14.46 21.70
C ALA A 128 -3.01 -15.69 21.51
N ASP A 129 -1.87 -15.76 22.21
CA ASP A 129 -0.79 -16.67 21.80
C ASP A 129 -0.46 -17.79 22.79
N ASP A 130 -1.35 -18.79 22.87
CA ASP A 130 -1.06 -20.08 23.50
C ASP A 130 -0.02 -20.92 22.71
N SER A 131 0.31 -20.52 21.47
CA SER A 131 1.17 -21.26 20.53
C SER A 131 2.62 -20.78 20.46
N SER A 132 2.94 -19.68 21.14
CA SER A 132 4.17 -18.89 20.97
C SER A 132 5.46 -19.55 21.48
N ALA A 133 5.34 -20.67 22.23
CA ALA A 133 6.44 -21.36 22.90
C ALA A 133 7.36 -20.41 23.69
N ILE A 134 6.80 -19.33 24.25
CA ILE A 134 7.54 -18.36 25.04
C ILE A 134 8.03 -19.03 26.33
N THR A 135 9.35 -19.09 26.48
CA THR A 135 10.01 -19.52 27.71
C THR A 135 10.57 -18.30 28.45
N ALA A 136 10.80 -18.40 29.75
CA ALA A 136 11.41 -17.31 30.53
C ALA A 136 12.77 -16.88 29.95
N VAL A 137 13.56 -17.84 29.45
CA VAL A 137 14.89 -17.60 28.85
C VAL A 137 14.74 -16.85 27.52
N SER A 138 13.91 -17.35 26.60
CA SER A 138 13.72 -16.71 25.29
C SER A 138 13.08 -15.32 25.42
N PHE A 139 12.18 -15.15 26.38
CA PHE A 139 11.57 -13.87 26.70
C PHE A 139 12.59 -12.87 27.22
N SER A 140 13.42 -13.26 28.20
CA SER A 140 14.45 -12.39 28.76
C SER A 140 15.44 -11.92 27.69
N ILE A 141 15.89 -12.82 26.82
CA ILE A 141 16.76 -12.47 25.69
C ILE A 141 16.09 -11.45 24.78
N CYS A 142 14.82 -11.67 24.42
CA CYS A 142 14.07 -10.74 23.58
C CYS A 142 13.97 -9.35 24.24
N VAL A 143 13.63 -9.28 25.53
CA VAL A 143 13.48 -8.01 26.26
C VAL A 143 14.81 -7.27 26.32
N VAL A 144 15.93 -7.96 26.55
CA VAL A 144 17.26 -7.36 26.52
C VAL A 144 17.57 -6.82 25.12
N GLN A 145 17.36 -7.62 24.07
CA GLN A 145 17.60 -7.18 22.69
C GLN A 145 16.70 -6.04 22.22
N ALA A 146 15.49 -5.91 22.79
CA ALA A 146 14.55 -4.83 22.49
C ALA A 146 14.82 -3.57 23.33
N GLY A 147 15.15 -3.73 24.61
CA GLY A 147 15.46 -2.62 25.50
C GLY A 147 16.82 -1.97 25.24
N LEU A 148 17.76 -2.68 24.61
CA LEU A 148 19.06 -2.14 24.20
C LEU A 148 19.05 -1.50 22.80
N ASP A 149 17.92 -1.53 22.09
CA ASP A 149 17.81 -0.88 20.79
C ASP A 149 17.31 0.56 20.96
N ASP A 150 18.18 1.54 20.70
CA ASP A 150 17.89 2.97 20.83
C ASP A 150 16.76 3.44 19.89
N GLU A 151 16.53 2.70 18.80
CA GLU A 151 15.45 2.98 17.85
C GLU A 151 14.08 2.48 18.37
N PHE A 152 14.07 1.58 19.36
CA PHE A 152 12.84 1.05 19.92
C PHE A 152 12.24 1.98 20.98
N LYS A 153 11.07 2.54 20.70
CA LYS A 153 10.36 3.50 21.58
C LYS A 153 9.50 2.80 22.64
N GLY A 154 9.22 3.50 23.74
CA GLY A 154 8.38 3.02 24.85
C GLY A 154 9.13 2.23 25.94
N GLY A 155 10.45 2.07 25.81
CA GLY A 155 11.32 1.53 26.85
C GLY A 155 11.04 0.08 27.25
N ILE A 156 11.41 -0.27 28.48
CA ILE A 156 11.28 -1.63 29.02
C ILE A 156 9.82 -2.14 29.01
N PRO A 157 8.78 -1.35 29.36
CA PRO A 157 7.40 -1.82 29.27
C PRO A 157 6.99 -2.21 27.84
N ALA A 158 7.31 -1.37 26.85
CA ALA A 158 7.05 -1.70 25.44
C ALA A 158 7.80 -2.95 24.99
N ALA A 159 9.04 -3.14 25.47
CA ALA A 159 9.86 -4.31 25.13
C ALA A 159 9.25 -5.60 25.70
N ASN A 160 8.76 -5.56 26.94
CA ASN A 160 8.04 -6.68 27.54
C ASN A 160 6.78 -7.02 26.75
N ALA A 161 5.98 -6.00 26.43
CA ALA A 161 4.75 -6.15 25.67
C ALA A 161 5.01 -6.72 24.26
N TRP A 162 6.05 -6.21 23.57
CA TRP A 162 6.49 -6.74 22.28
C TRP A 162 6.89 -8.21 22.38
N CYS A 163 7.77 -8.57 23.33
CA CYS A 163 8.25 -9.94 23.47
C CYS A 163 7.17 -10.94 23.87
N GLY A 164 6.08 -10.46 24.48
CA GLY A 164 4.89 -11.26 24.77
C GLY A 164 3.95 -11.44 23.58
N SER A 165 4.02 -10.57 22.58
CA SER A 165 3.06 -10.51 21.45
C SER A 165 3.70 -10.66 20.08
N ASN A 166 5.03 -10.73 19.98
CA ASN A 166 5.79 -10.64 18.72
C ASN A 166 5.33 -11.65 17.67
N THR A 167 5.15 -12.91 18.04
CA THR A 167 4.68 -13.98 17.14
C THR A 167 3.27 -13.70 16.61
N THR A 168 2.37 -13.21 17.46
CA THR A 168 1.01 -12.83 17.06
C THR A 168 1.02 -11.60 16.15
N VAL A 169 1.78 -10.57 16.49
CA VAL A 169 1.89 -9.35 15.67
C VAL A 169 2.46 -9.69 14.31
N ILE A 170 3.52 -10.50 14.22
CA ILE A 170 4.13 -10.87 12.95
C ILE A 170 3.18 -11.71 12.09
N LYS A 171 2.47 -12.70 12.68
CA LYS A 171 1.44 -13.47 11.97
C LYS A 171 0.31 -12.56 11.45
N LEU A 172 -0.05 -11.52 12.21
CA LEU A 172 -1.04 -10.55 11.77
C LEU A 172 -0.50 -9.73 10.59
N VAL A 173 0.72 -9.20 10.69
CA VAL A 173 1.38 -8.44 9.61
C VAL A 173 1.48 -9.28 8.33
N ASP A 174 1.81 -10.57 8.43
CA ASP A 174 1.82 -11.50 7.29
C ASP A 174 0.45 -11.59 6.60
N ARG A 175 -0.63 -11.82 7.38
CA ARG A 175 -2.00 -11.87 6.82
C ARG A 175 -2.41 -10.56 6.13
N TRP A 176 -2.12 -9.41 6.74
CA TRP A 176 -2.49 -8.11 6.19
C TRP A 176 -1.64 -7.71 4.99
N SER A 177 -0.34 -8.02 5.01
CA SER A 177 0.58 -7.66 3.94
C SER A 177 0.20 -8.31 2.61
N LEU A 178 -0.30 -9.55 2.62
CA LEU A 178 -0.83 -10.20 1.43
C LEU A 178 -2.06 -9.46 0.89
N GLY A 179 -3.00 -9.10 1.76
CA GLY A 179 -4.19 -8.32 1.39
C GLY A 179 -3.85 -6.95 0.80
N ILE A 180 -2.89 -6.24 1.41
CA ILE A 180 -2.38 -4.95 0.93
C ILE A 180 -1.74 -5.10 -0.45
N LEU A 181 -0.94 -6.14 -0.67
CA LEU A 181 -0.31 -6.39 -1.96
C LEU A 181 -1.36 -6.64 -3.06
N ILE A 182 -2.37 -7.46 -2.79
CA ILE A 182 -3.47 -7.71 -3.73
C ILE A 182 -4.19 -6.40 -4.07
N ALA A 183 -4.56 -5.61 -3.05
CA ALA A 183 -5.22 -4.33 -3.27
C ALA A 183 -4.37 -3.38 -4.13
N LEU A 184 -3.06 -3.34 -3.88
CA LEU A 184 -2.12 -2.50 -4.61
C LEU A 184 -1.99 -2.93 -6.08
N TRP A 185 -1.95 -4.22 -6.37
CA TRP A 185 -2.01 -4.73 -7.75
C TRP A 185 -3.32 -4.41 -8.46
N ILE A 186 -4.46 -4.54 -7.76
CA ILE A 186 -5.78 -4.19 -8.33
C ILE A 186 -5.82 -2.70 -8.71
N ILE A 187 -5.37 -1.81 -7.82
CA ILE A 187 -5.30 -0.37 -8.09
C ILE A 187 -4.37 -0.09 -9.27
N THR A 188 -3.21 -0.76 -9.31
CA THR A 188 -2.24 -0.62 -10.40
C THR A 188 -2.84 -1.02 -11.76
N ALA A 189 -3.55 -2.15 -11.81
CA ALA A 189 -4.26 -2.61 -13.02
C ALA A 189 -5.36 -1.63 -13.43
N PHE A 190 -6.11 -1.07 -12.47
CA PHE A 190 -7.13 -0.07 -12.75
C PHE A 190 -6.54 1.21 -13.36
N VAL A 191 -5.43 1.72 -12.81
CA VAL A 191 -4.73 2.90 -13.36
C VAL A 191 -4.23 2.62 -14.78
N LEU A 192 -3.73 1.42 -15.06
CA LEU A 192 -3.32 1.01 -16.41
C LEU A 192 -4.49 1.08 -17.41
N ILE A 193 -5.65 0.53 -17.03
CA ILE A 193 -6.86 0.54 -17.88
C ILE A 193 -7.30 1.98 -18.17
N VAL A 194 -7.32 2.84 -17.15
CA VAL A 194 -7.63 4.28 -17.30
C VAL A 194 -6.61 4.95 -18.22
N GLY A 195 -5.32 4.62 -18.10
CA GLY A 195 -4.28 5.11 -19.00
C GLY A 195 -4.52 4.72 -20.46
N ILE A 196 -4.84 3.45 -20.73
CA ILE A 196 -5.13 2.94 -22.08
C ILE A 196 -6.36 3.64 -22.66
N ALA A 197 -7.46 3.75 -21.90
CA ALA A 197 -8.67 4.43 -22.35
C ALA A 197 -8.41 5.88 -22.76
N ASN A 198 -7.61 6.61 -21.96
CA ASN A 198 -7.22 7.98 -22.28
C ASN A 198 -6.30 8.06 -23.52
N CYS A 199 -5.39 7.11 -23.69
CA CYS A 199 -4.53 7.04 -24.87
C CYS A 199 -5.33 6.82 -26.17
N VAL A 200 -6.37 5.97 -26.12
CA VAL A 200 -7.30 5.75 -27.23
C VAL A 200 -8.09 7.03 -27.54
N LEU A 201 -8.56 7.77 -26.52
CA LEU A 201 -9.27 9.04 -26.72
C LEU A 201 -8.39 10.13 -27.37
N VAL A 202 -7.12 10.23 -26.98
CA VAL A 202 -6.15 11.15 -27.63
C VAL A 202 -5.93 10.76 -29.09
N SER A 203 -5.75 9.46 -29.36
CA SER A 203 -5.36 8.95 -30.68
C SER A 203 -6.52 8.83 -31.67
N GLY A 204 -7.75 8.59 -31.19
CA GLY A 204 -8.95 8.40 -32.01
C GLY A 204 -9.45 9.67 -32.72
N ASN A 205 -8.98 10.85 -32.29
CA ASN A 205 -9.44 12.13 -32.83
C ASN A 205 -8.68 12.59 -34.10
N LYS A 206 -7.95 11.68 -34.76
CA LYS A 206 -7.27 11.93 -36.05
C LYS A 206 -8.10 11.56 -37.30
N LYS A 207 -9.33 11.06 -37.15
CA LYS A 207 -10.23 10.74 -38.27
C LYS A 207 -11.55 11.52 -38.25
N LYS A 208 -11.50 12.84 -38.14
CA LYS A 208 -12.56 13.69 -38.71
C LYS A 208 -12.00 14.28 -39.99
N GLY A 209 -12.46 13.76 -41.12
CA GLY A 209 -12.04 14.20 -42.44
C GLY A 209 -12.14 15.72 -42.54
N LYS A 210 -11.12 16.33 -43.16
CA LYS A 210 -11.27 17.66 -43.74
C LYS A 210 -12.42 17.58 -44.76
N VAL A 211 -13.63 17.88 -44.33
CA VAL A 211 -14.66 18.33 -45.27
C VAL A 211 -14.22 19.73 -45.65
N ILE A 212 -13.53 19.83 -46.78
CA ILE A 212 -13.33 21.11 -47.45
C ILE A 212 -14.73 21.55 -47.83
N ALA A 213 -15.27 22.54 -47.11
CA ALA A 213 -16.47 23.23 -47.53
C ALA A 213 -16.12 23.98 -48.82
N VAL A 214 -16.39 23.35 -49.96
CA VAL A 214 -16.42 24.03 -51.25
C VAL A 214 -17.74 24.77 -51.29
N GLU A 215 -17.67 26.10 -51.17
CA GLU A 215 -18.78 27.00 -51.46
C GLU A 215 -19.24 26.72 -52.90
N LYS A 216 -20.44 26.15 -53.05
CA LYS A 216 -21.01 25.90 -54.38
C LYS A 216 -21.46 27.24 -54.99
N PRO A 217 -21.02 27.59 -56.22
CA PRO A 217 -21.89 28.35 -57.09
C PRO A 217 -23.07 27.45 -57.48
N GLN A 218 -24.25 28.05 -57.61
CA GLN A 218 -25.53 27.43 -57.89
C GLN A 218 -25.44 26.28 -58.91
N GLY A 219 -25.85 25.07 -58.52
CA GLY A 219 -25.94 23.92 -59.43
C GLY A 219 -25.90 22.57 -58.71
N VAL A 220 -26.96 21.78 -58.88
CA VAL A 220 -27.21 20.48 -58.23
C VAL A 220 -26.17 19.43 -58.63
N VAL A 221 -25.61 18.66 -57.67
CA VAL A 221 -25.06 17.30 -57.90
C VAL A 221 -25.02 16.52 -56.58
N TYR A 222 -25.49 15.26 -56.63
CA TYR A 222 -25.43 14.23 -55.57
C TYR A 222 -24.03 13.62 -55.45
N GLY A 223 -23.56 13.31 -54.25
CA GLY A 223 -22.28 12.63 -54.03
C GLY A 223 -22.46 11.25 -53.38
N GLN A 224 -22.16 10.19 -54.14
CA GLN A 224 -21.91 8.84 -53.60
C GLN A 224 -20.44 8.74 -53.10
N PRO A 225 -20.14 7.88 -52.11
CA PRO A 225 -18.78 7.73 -51.61
C PRO A 225 -17.96 6.83 -52.54
N VAL A 226 -16.81 7.29 -53.02
CA VAL A 226 -15.85 6.43 -53.72
C VAL A 226 -14.46 6.56 -53.08
N HIS A 227 -13.90 5.40 -52.74
CA HIS A 227 -12.52 5.22 -52.30
C HIS A 227 -11.54 5.46 -53.45
N GLY A 228 -10.56 6.33 -53.22
CA GLY A 228 -9.29 6.36 -53.96
C GLY A 228 -9.31 7.10 -55.30
N GLY A 229 -8.68 8.28 -55.32
CA GLY A 229 -8.21 8.93 -56.55
C GLY A 229 -9.10 10.05 -57.09
N VAL A 230 -8.48 11.20 -57.35
CA VAL A 230 -9.14 12.36 -57.97
C VAL A 230 -9.20 12.14 -59.48
N GLN A 231 -10.40 12.26 -60.07
CA GLN A 231 -10.55 12.55 -61.48
C GLN A 231 -11.57 13.69 -61.63
N VAL A 232 -11.12 14.81 -62.18
CA VAL A 232 -11.99 15.93 -62.55
C VAL A 232 -12.35 15.71 -64.02
N VAL A 233 -13.63 15.42 -64.30
CA VAL A 233 -14.16 15.47 -65.67
C VAL A 233 -14.96 16.76 -65.80
N ARG A 234 -14.53 17.62 -66.73
CA ARG A 234 -15.25 18.81 -67.17
C ARG A 234 -16.34 18.37 -68.15
N VAL A 235 -17.57 18.80 -67.92
CA VAL A 235 -18.59 18.90 -68.97
C VAL A 235 -18.89 20.38 -69.14
#